data_AF-A0A1Y0BQN9-F1
#
_entry.id   AF-A0A1Y0BQN9-F1
#
_cell.length_a   1.000
_cell.length_b   1.000
_cell.length_c   1.000
_cell.angle_alpha   90.00
_cell.angle_beta   90.00
_cell.angle_gamma   90.00
#
_symmetry.space_group_name_H-M   'P 1'
#
loop_
_entity.id
_entity.type
_entity.pdbx_description
1 polymer ?
#
loop_
_entity_poly.entity_id
_entity_poly.type
_entity_poly.pdbx_seq_one_letter_code
_entity_poly.pdbx_strand_id
1 'polypeptide(L)' 'MQENSRGDSKIISLDQTDLRAAKCEKCGAKIYPQALLVPHLSRHRRRKRWFNAELRKLQFTFSHMRDFA' A
#
# COMPACT_ATOMS: atom_id res chain seq x y z
N MET A 1 32.81 -11.98 1.53
CA MET A 1 31.73 -12.40 0.60
C MET A 1 31.05 -11.14 0.09
N GLN A 2 30.76 -11.10 -1.21
CA GLN A 2 30.57 -9.91 -2.05
C GLN A 2 29.40 -9.00 -1.64
N GLU A 3 29.62 -7.69 -1.71
CA GLU A 3 28.62 -6.63 -1.61
C GLU A 3 27.68 -6.68 -2.82
N ASN A 4 26.47 -7.21 -2.64
CA ASN A 4 25.43 -7.18 -3.66
C ASN A 4 24.71 -5.81 -3.62
N SER A 5 25.45 -4.75 -3.97
CA SER A 5 24.91 -3.41 -4.22
C SER A 5 24.16 -3.40 -5.56
N ARG A 6 22.99 -4.04 -5.60
CA ARG A 6 22.02 -3.82 -6.70
C ARG A 6 21.29 -2.52 -6.40
N GLY A 7 21.86 -1.47 -6.99
CA GLY A 7 21.53 -0.06 -6.82
C GLY A 7 20.09 0.25 -6.43
N ASP A 8 19.98 1.09 -5.42
CA ASP A 8 18.79 1.84 -5.05
C ASP A 8 18.49 2.88 -6.15
N SER A 9 18.34 2.44 -7.41
CA SER A 9 18.17 3.31 -8.56
C SER A 9 16.83 4.04 -8.43
N LYS A 10 16.93 5.30 -8.00
CA LYS A 10 15.82 6.24 -7.82
C LYS A 10 15.17 6.64 -9.15
N ILE A 11 15.73 6.26 -10.29
CA ILE A 11 15.32 6.69 -11.62
C ILE A 11 15.36 5.48 -12.57
N ILE A 12 14.29 5.29 -13.35
CA ILE A 12 14.27 4.40 -14.52
C ILE A 12 14.16 5.28 -15.76
N SER A 13 14.95 5.01 -16.79
CA SER A 13 14.82 5.68 -18.08
C SER A 13 13.94 4.81 -18.98
N LEU A 14 12.82 5.36 -19.43
CA LEU A 14 11.90 4.70 -20.36
C LEU A 14 11.64 5.67 -21.50
N ASP A 15 11.95 5.26 -22.73
CA ASP A 15 11.67 6.04 -23.95
C ASP A 15 12.23 7.47 -23.88
N GLN A 16 13.54 7.57 -23.57
CA GLN A 16 14.28 8.82 -23.33
C GLN A 16 13.74 9.71 -22.19
N THR A 17 12.79 9.20 -21.39
CA THR A 17 12.20 9.93 -20.27
C THR A 17 12.64 9.31 -18.94
N ASP A 18 13.21 10.14 -18.08
CA ASP A 18 13.67 9.71 -16.75
C ASP A 18 12.52 9.78 -15.72
N LEU A 19 12.05 8.61 -15.30
CA LEU A 19 10.98 8.45 -14.33
C LEU A 19 11.57 8.23 -12.93
N ARG A 20 11.28 9.17 -12.03
CA ARG A 20 11.69 9.07 -10.62
C ARG A 20 10.78 8.12 -9.83
N ALA A 21 11.41 7.26 -9.03
CA ALA A 21 10.78 6.38 -8.07
C ALA A 21 10.27 7.15 -6.85
N ALA A 22 9.11 6.74 -6.34
CA ALA A 22 8.70 7.04 -4.98
C ALA A 22 8.47 5.75 -4.21
N LYS A 23 9.02 5.66 -3.00
CA LYS A 23 8.79 4.53 -2.09
C LYS A 23 7.54 4.81 -1.26
N CYS A 24 6.64 3.83 -1.17
CA CYS A 24 5.52 3.92 -0.24
C CYS A 24 5.96 3.53 1.17
N GLU A 25 5.79 4.44 2.13
CA GLU A 25 6.11 4.15 3.55
C GLU A 25 5.22 3.07 4.17
N LYS A 26 4.01 2.83 3.64
CA LYS A 26 3.08 1.85 4.23
C LYS A 26 3.37 0.41 3.85
N CYS A 27 3.85 0.19 2.63
CA CYS A 27 4.04 -1.17 2.09
C CYS A 27 5.45 -1.40 1.52
N GLY A 28 6.32 -0.39 1.54
CA GLY A 28 7.67 -0.46 1.00
C GLY A 28 7.76 -0.51 -0.52
N ALA A 29 6.63 -0.50 -1.25
CA ALA A 29 6.61 -0.61 -2.70
C ALA A 29 7.29 0.60 -3.38
N LYS A 30 8.16 0.33 -4.35
CA LYS A 30 8.72 1.35 -5.25
C LYS A 30 7.75 1.59 -6.40
N ILE A 31 7.38 2.86 -6.63
CA ILE A 31 6.38 3.25 -7.63
C ILE A 31 6.99 4.24 -8.61
N TYR A 32 6.76 3.99 -9.89
CA TYR A 32 7.23 4.83 -11.00
C TYR A 32 6.03 5.14 -11.92
N PRO A 33 5.87 6.40 -12.37
CA PRO A 33 6.51 7.61 -11.86
C PRO A 33 6.00 8.01 -10.46
N GLN A 34 6.74 8.89 -9.78
CA GLN A 34 6.37 9.47 -8.48
C GLN A 34 4.93 10.01 -8.42
N ALA A 35 4.38 10.50 -9.54
CA ALA A 35 3.00 10.97 -9.63
C ALA A 35 1.96 9.88 -9.26
N LEU A 36 2.27 8.60 -9.50
CA LEU A 36 1.39 7.48 -9.17
C LEU A 36 1.38 7.12 -7.67
N LEU A 37 2.23 7.75 -6.86
CA LEU A 37 2.22 7.54 -5.41
C LEU A 37 0.90 8.01 -4.78
N VAL A 38 0.35 9.14 -5.22
CA VAL A 38 -0.90 9.70 -4.70
C VAL A 38 -2.08 8.73 -4.89
N PRO A 39 -2.38 8.24 -6.12
CA PRO A 39 -3.43 7.25 -6.30
C PRO A 39 -3.12 5.91 -5.61
N HIS A 40 -1.85 5.54 -5.46
CA HIS A 40 -1.49 4.36 -4.66
C HIS A 40 -1.86 4.53 -3.17
N LEU A 41 -1.59 5.69 -2.57
CA LEU A 41 -1.95 5.98 -1.19
C LEU A 41 -3.47 6.04 -0.98
N SER A 42 -4.22 6.49 -1.99
CA SER A 42 -5.69 6.50 -1.92
C SER A 42 -6.26 5.07 -1.86
N ARG A 43 -5.66 4.11 -2.59
CA ARG A 43 -6.00 2.68 -2.51
C ARG A 43 -5.77 2.11 -1.11
N HIS A 44 -4.67 2.48 -0.45
CA HIS A 44 -4.46 2.10 0.95
C HIS A 44 -5.55 2.66 1.89
N ARG A 45 -5.94 3.92 1.70
CA ARG A 45 -7.01 4.53 2.51
C ARG A 45 -8.34 3.81 2.30
N ARG A 46 -8.69 3.49 1.05
CA ARG A 46 -9.92 2.74 0.72
C ARG A 46 -9.91 1.34 1.35
N ARG A 47 -8.81 0.60 1.21
CA ARG A 47 -8.66 -0.74 1.81
C ARG A 47 -8.81 -0.68 3.34
N LYS A 48 -8.19 0.31 4.01
CA LYS A 48 -8.31 0.48 5.46
C LYS A 48 -9.77 0.75 5.88
N ARG A 49 -10.49 1.60 5.15
CA ARG A 49 -11.91 1.87 5.42
C ARG A 49 -12.77 0.62 5.28
N TRP A 50 -12.59 -0.12 4.18
CA TRP A 50 -13.31 -1.36 3.95
C TRP A 50 -13.05 -2.38 5.05
N PHE A 51 -11.78 -2.59 5.42
CA PHE A 51 -11.41 -3.52 6.49
C PHE A 51 -12.03 -3.13 7.84
N ASN A 52 -12.01 -1.85 8.20
CA ASN A 52 -12.65 -1.37 9.42
C ASN A 52 -14.17 -1.56 9.42
N ALA A 53 -14.83 -1.41 8.26
CA ALA A 53 -16.25 -1.68 8.14
C ALA A 53 -16.56 -3.16 8.36
N GLU A 54 -15.72 -4.05 7.83
CA GLU A 54 -15.88 -5.49 8.00
C GLU A 54 -15.66 -5.93 9.45
N LEU A 55 -14.67 -5.35 10.13
CA LEU A 55 -14.48 -5.58 11.57
C LEU A 55 -15.69 -5.17 12.41
N ARG A 56 -16.36 -4.05 12.05
CA ARG A 56 -17.58 -3.61 12.76
C ARG A 56 -18.74 -4.59 12.56
N LYS A 57 -18.92 -5.11 11.35
CA LYS A 57 -19.95 -6.14 11.08
C LYS A 57 -19.66 -7.39 11.90
N LEU A 58 -18.40 -7.84 11.89
CA LEU A 58 -17.99 -9.01 12.65
C LEU A 58 -18.25 -8.83 14.15
N GLN A 59 -17.89 -7.66 14.70
CA GLN A 59 -18.17 -7.30 16.09
C GLN A 59 -19.68 -7.32 16.38
N PHE A 60 -20.50 -6.76 15.49
CA PHE A 60 -21.95 -6.77 15.62
C PHE A 60 -22.52 -8.19 15.65
N THR A 61 -22.05 -9.07 14.75
CA THR A 61 -22.45 -10.49 14.72
C THR A 61 -22.09 -11.19 16.03
N PHE A 62 -20.87 -10.99 16.54
CA PHE A 62 -20.45 -11.59 17.81
C PHE A 62 -21.29 -11.10 19.01
N SER A 63 -21.60 -9.81 19.07
CA SER A 63 -22.48 -9.28 20.11
C SER A 63 -23.87 -9.93 20.05
N HIS A 64 -24.46 -10.03 18.86
CA HIS A 64 -25.78 -10.66 18.71
C HIS A 64 -25.77 -12.13 19.09
N MET A 65 -24.74 -12.89 18.70
CA MET A 65 -24.63 -14.31 19.11
C MET A 65 -24.50 -14.47 20.63
N ARG A 66 -23.86 -13.51 21.31
CA ARG A 66 -23.73 -13.52 22.77
C ARG A 66 -25.05 -13.26 23.49
N ASP A 67 -25.95 -12.47 22.89
CA ASP A 67 -27.25 -12.15 23.47
C ASP A 67 -28.26 -13.33 23.37
N PHE A 68 -27.96 -14.35 22.56
CA PHE A 68 -28.77 -15.57 22.42
C PHE A 68 -28.28 -16.77 23.26
N ALA A 69 -27.20 -16.61 24.05
CA ALA A 69 -26.59 -17.66 24.88
C ALA A 69 -26.86 -17.42 26.37
#